data_AF-X0X8G6-F1
#
_entry.id   AF-X0X8G6-F1
#
_cell.length_a   1.000
_cell.length_b   1.000
_cell.length_c   1.000
_cell.angle_alpha   90.00
_cell.angle_beta   90.00
_cell.angle_gamma   90.00
#
_symmetry.space_group_name_H-M   'P 1'
#
loop_
_entity.id
_entity.type
_entity.pdbx_description
1 polymer ?
#
loop_
_entity_poly.entity_id
_entity_poly.type
_entity_poly.pdbx_seq_one_letter_code
_entity_poly.pdbx_strand_id
1 'polypeptide(L)'
;MEEARDYQVNLEVFQGPLDLLLFLIRKKKIDIHDIPIATITREYLAFLTQKEKINLEREGEFLLIAALLIYIKSQMLLPRESE
;
A
#
# COMPACT_ATOMS: atom_id res chain seq x y z
N MET A 1 22.95 14.87 -18.04
CA MET A 1 21.55 15.24 -18.36
C MET A 1 20.77 13.95 -18.39
N GLU A 2 20.10 13.61 -17.30
CA GLU A 2 19.04 12.60 -17.28
C GLU A 2 18.14 12.96 -16.09
N GLU A 3 17.14 13.79 -16.38
CA GLU A 3 16.09 14.13 -15.43
C GLU A 3 15.27 12.88 -15.19
N ALA A 4 15.38 12.33 -13.97
CA ALA A 4 14.47 11.32 -13.48
C ALA A 4 13.06 11.92 -13.51
N ARG A 5 12.30 11.60 -14.56
CA ARG A 5 10.90 12.00 -14.68
C ARG A 5 10.15 11.44 -13.48
N ASP A 6 9.81 12.34 -12.57
CA ASP A 6 8.91 12.06 -11.47
C ASP A 6 7.54 11.77 -12.10
N TYR A 7 7.23 10.48 -12.25
CA TYR A 7 5.95 10.04 -12.77
C TYR A 7 4.87 10.44 -11.75
N GLN A 8 4.26 11.62 -11.94
CA GLN A 8 2.97 11.94 -11.36
C GLN A 8 1.93 10.97 -11.94
N VAL A 9 1.71 9.87 -11.24
CA VAL A 9 0.71 8.87 -11.60
C VAL A 9 -0.65 9.43 -11.23
N ASN A 10 -1.40 9.86 -12.25
CA ASN A 10 -2.80 10.24 -12.11
C ASN A 10 -3.61 9.03 -11.62
N LEU A 11 -4.40 9.28 -10.60
CA LEU A 11 -5.07 8.31 -9.74
C LEU A 11 -6.34 7.67 -10.34
N GLU A 12 -6.50 7.75 -11.67
CA GLU A 12 -7.72 7.34 -12.38
C GLU A 12 -7.67 5.92 -12.98
N VAL A 13 -6.58 5.16 -12.81
CA VAL A 13 -6.34 3.94 -13.64
C VAL A 13 -6.19 2.62 -12.87
N PHE A 14 -6.22 2.60 -11.53
CA PHE A 14 -6.10 1.33 -10.80
C PHE A 14 -7.43 0.58 -10.79
N GLN A 15 -7.43 -0.66 -11.27
CA GLN A 15 -8.63 -1.51 -11.32
C GLN A 15 -9.02 -2.11 -9.96
N GLY A 16 -8.23 -1.86 -8.90
CA GLY A 16 -8.50 -2.32 -7.55
C GLY A 16 -7.29 -2.21 -6.61
N PRO A 17 -7.44 -2.64 -5.35
CA PRO A 17 -6.39 -2.48 -4.33
C PRO A 17 -5.19 -3.40 -4.56
N LEU A 18 -5.37 -4.55 -5.23
CA LEU A 18 -4.27 -5.46 -5.57
C LEU A 18 -3.33 -4.85 -6.60
N ASP A 19 -3.87 -4.15 -7.59
CA ASP A 19 -3.10 -3.48 -8.63
C ASP A 19 -2.27 -2.32 -8.03
N LEU A 20 -2.87 -1.58 -7.09
CA LEU A 20 -2.15 -0.60 -6.30
C LEU A 20 -1.00 -1.24 -5.50
N LEU A 21 -1.23 -2.39 -4.85
CA LEU A 21 -0.16 -3.09 -4.14
C LEU A 21 0.95 -3.54 -5.08
N LEU A 22 0.62 -4.11 -6.23
CA LEU A 22 1.59 -4.53 -7.23
C LEU A 22 2.41 -3.34 -7.74
N PHE A 23 1.76 -2.21 -7.98
CA PHE A 23 2.43 -0.96 -8.35
C PHE A 23 3.41 -0.50 -7.25
N LEU A 24 3.01 -0.51 -5.99
CA LEU A 24 3.85 -0.11 -4.85
C LEU A 24 5.07 -1.05 -4.69
N ILE A 25 4.86 -2.36 -4.82
CA ILE A 25 5.93 -3.38 -4.79
C ILE A 25 6.95 -3.12 -5.91
N ARG A 26 6.48 -2.92 -7.14
CA ARG A 26 7.33 -2.64 -8.31
C ARG A 26 8.08 -1.32 -8.16
N LYS A 27 7.40 -0.25 -7.70
CA LYS A 27 8.00 1.08 -7.49
C LYS A 27 9.15 1.04 -6.48
N LYS A 28 9.01 0.26 -5.41
CA LYS A 28 10.04 0.13 -4.36
C LYS A 28 11.08 -0.95 -4.67
N LYS A 29 10.95 -1.68 -5.79
CA LYS A 29 11.79 -2.84 -6.13
C LYS A 29 11.87 -3.85 -4.97
N ILE A 30 10.75 -4.05 -4.29
CA ILE A 30 10.63 -5.02 -3.21
C ILE A 30 10.54 -6.41 -3.84
N ASP A 31 11.24 -7.37 -3.26
CA ASP A 31 11.08 -8.78 -3.64
C ASP A 31 9.67 -9.24 -3.23
N ILE A 32 8.93 -9.86 -4.15
CA ILE A 32 7.59 -10.39 -3.88
C ILE A 32 7.61 -11.49 -2.81
N HIS A 33 8.75 -12.16 -2.61
CA HIS A 33 8.93 -13.21 -1.61
C HIS A 33 9.27 -12.65 -0.23
N ASP A 34 9.81 -11.44 -0.13
CA ASP A 34 10.16 -10.77 1.11
C ASP A 34 9.61 -9.35 1.13
N ILE A 35 8.30 -9.27 1.36
CA ILE A 35 7.57 -8.00 1.37
C ILE A 35 7.62 -7.39 2.78
N PRO A 36 8.29 -6.25 3.00
CA PRO A 36 8.26 -5.57 4.28
C PRO A 36 6.87 -4.95 4.48
N ILE A 37 5.97 -5.71 5.13
CA ILE A 37 4.57 -5.31 5.35
C ILE A 37 4.51 -3.91 5.98
N ALA A 38 5.36 -3.61 6.95
CA ALA A 38 5.40 -2.30 7.60
C ALA A 38 5.63 -1.12 6.62
N THR A 39 6.42 -1.33 5.57
CA THR A 39 6.72 -0.34 4.54
C THR A 39 5.56 -0.24 3.56
N ILE A 40 5.04 -1.38 3.07
CA ILE A 40 3.92 -1.41 2.13
C ILE A 40 2.66 -0.78 2.75
N THR A 41 2.32 -1.14 3.99
CA THR A 41 1.17 -0.56 4.70
C THR A 41 1.28 0.96 4.77
N ARG A 42 2.48 1.50 5.04
CA ARG A 42 2.69 2.95 5.16
C ARG A 42 2.46 3.66 3.83
N GLU A 43 3.02 3.13 2.76
CA GLU A 43 2.90 3.71 1.41
C GLU A 43 1.47 3.60 0.88
N TYR A 44 0.82 2.47 1.11
CA TYR A 44 -0.58 2.26 0.76
C TYR A 44 -1.50 3.26 1.46
N LEU A 45 -1.31 3.47 2.76
CA LEU A 45 -2.05 4.49 3.51
C LEU A 45 -1.71 5.90 3.03
N ALA A 46 -0.44 6.22 2.78
CA ALA A 46 -0.03 7.53 2.27
C ALA A 46 -0.74 7.87 0.94
N PHE A 47 -0.84 6.88 0.05
CA PHE A 47 -1.54 7.01 -1.22
C PHE A 47 -3.05 7.23 -1.03
N LEU A 48 -3.69 6.49 -0.13
CA LEU A 48 -5.09 6.71 0.21
C LEU A 48 -5.35 8.08 0.84
N THR A 49 -4.43 8.59 1.66
CA THR A 49 -4.57 9.91 2.30
C THR A 49 -4.30 11.08 1.36
N GLN A 50 -3.60 10.87 0.24
CA GLN A 50 -3.42 11.89 -0.80
C GLN A 50 -4.69 12.10 -1.63
N LYS A 51 -5.64 11.15 -1.62
CA LYS A 51 -6.96 11.36 -2.20
C LYS A 51 -7.74 12.31 -1.30
N GLU A 52 -7.95 13.53 -1.77
CA GLU A 52 -8.62 14.63 -1.06
C GLU A 52 -10.05 14.27 -0.58
N LYS A 53 -10.70 13.30 -1.25
CA LYS A 53 -11.97 12.69 -0.84
C LYS A 53 -11.99 11.19 -1.14
N ILE A 54 -12.02 10.37 -0.10
CA ILE A 54 -12.31 8.93 -0.23
C ILE A 54 -13.81 8.78 -0.42
N ASN A 55 -14.23 8.30 -1.60
CA ASN A 55 -15.62 7.90 -1.82
C ASN A 55 -15.83 6.48 -1.28
N LEU A 56 -16.47 6.35 -0.12
CA LEU A 56 -16.69 5.07 0.56
C LEU A 56 -17.40 4.01 -0.31
N GLU A 57 -18.30 4.42 -1.22
CA GLU A 57 -19.04 3.50 -2.09
C GLU A 57 -18.15 2.82 -3.13
N ARG A 58 -17.07 3.49 -3.55
CA ARG A 58 -16.12 2.98 -4.54
C ARG A 58 -14.82 2.45 -3.93
N GLU A 59 -14.44 2.97 -2.78
CA GLU A 59 -13.13 2.72 -2.16
C GLU A 59 -13.22 1.75 -0.95
N GLY A 60 -14.38 1.13 -0.70
CA GLY A 60 -14.58 0.19 0.40
C GLY A 60 -13.59 -0.98 0.39
N GLU A 61 -13.26 -1.52 -0.78
CA GLU A 61 -12.25 -2.57 -0.93
C GLU A 61 -10.84 -2.07 -0.57
N PHE A 62 -10.54 -0.81 -0.87
CA PHE A 62 -9.25 -0.22 -0.51
C PHE A 62 -9.10 -0.06 1.01
N LEU A 63 -10.18 0.31 1.70
CA LEU A 63 -10.24 0.39 3.15
C LEU A 63 -10.11 -1.00 3.80
N LEU A 64 -10.73 -2.03 3.23
CA LEU A 64 -10.57 -3.41 3.68
C LEU A 64 -9.10 -3.84 3.63
N ILE A 65 -8.42 -3.60 2.51
CA ILE A 65 -6.99 -3.93 2.37
C ILE A 65 -6.12 -3.10 3.29
N ALA A 66 -6.42 -1.81 3.50
CA ALA A 66 -5.73 -0.99 4.50
C ALA A 66 -5.85 -1.60 5.90
N ALA A 67 -7.05 -1.98 6.31
CA ALA A 67 -7.30 -2.60 7.62
C ALA A 67 -6.56 -3.93 7.77
N LEU A 68 -6.58 -4.77 6.73
CA LEU A 68 -5.87 -6.05 6.71
C LEU A 68 -4.35 -5.86 6.85
N LEU A 69 -3.78 -4.90 6.12
CA LEU A 69 -2.35 -4.57 6.18
C LEU A 69 -1.93 -4.03 7.56
N ILE A 70 -2.79 -3.24 8.21
CA ILE A 70 -2.56 -2.77 9.59
C ILE A 70 -2.64 -3.95 10.56
N TYR A 71 -3.61 -4.83 10.41
CA TYR A 71 -3.77 -6.01 11.25
C TYR A 71 -2.56 -6.94 11.17
N ILE A 72 -2.10 -7.27 9.95
CA ILE A 72 -0.91 -8.10 9.75
C ILE A 72 0.32 -7.43 10.36
N LYS A 73 0.51 -6.13 10.13
CA LYS A 73 1.61 -5.38 10.74
C LYS A 73 1.56 -5.44 12.26
N SER A 74 0.38 -5.28 12.85
CA SER A 74 0.20 -5.35 14.31
C SER A 74 0.59 -6.74 14.84
N GLN A 75 0.09 -7.81 14.22
CA GLN A 75 0.42 -9.18 14.59
C GLN A 75 1.92 -9.49 14.47
N MET A 76 2.60 -8.99 13.44
CA MET A 76 4.05 -9.16 13.27
C MET A 76 4.88 -8.42 14.32
N LEU A 77 4.35 -7.34 14.90
CA LEU A 77 5.01 -6.55 15.94
C LEU A 77 4.73 -7.08 17.36
N LEU A 78 3.70 -7.92 17.53
CA LEU A 78 3.42 -8.53 18.82
C LEU A 78 4.59 -9.46 19.18
N PRO A 79 5.09 -9.38 20.42
CA PRO A 79 6.05 -10.36 20.90
C PRO A 79 5.38 -11.73 20.81
N ARG A 80 6.03 -12.66 20.10
CA ARG A 80 5.67 -14.07 20.21
C ARG A 80 5.87 -14.42 21.67
N GLU A 81 4.82 -14.94 22.33
CA GLU A 81 4.97 -15.49 23.67
C GLU A 81 6.20 -16.39 23.64
N SER A 82 7.23 -15.96 24.37
CA SER A 82 8.44 -16.74 24.53
C SER A 82 8.04 -17.91 25.41
N GLU A 83 8.13 -19.12 24.87
CA GLU A 83 8.39 -20.29 25.73
C GLU A 83 9.74 -20.11 26.43
#